data_AF-A0A1S1MWB7-F1
#
_entry.id   AF-A0A1S1MWB7-F1
#
_cell.length_a   1.000
_cell.length_b   1.000
_cell.length_c   1.000
_cell.angle_alpha   90.00
_cell.angle_beta   90.00
_cell.angle_gamma   90.00
#
_symmetry.space_group_name_H-M   'P 1'
#
loop_
_entity.id
_entity.type
_entity.pdbx_description
1 polymer ?
#
loop_
_entity_poly.entity_id
_entity_poly.type
_entity_poly.pdbx_seq_one_letter_code
_entity_poly.pdbx_strand_id
1 'polypeptide(L)'
;MRVSVTLKKVLIAAATLVLLVVAFVVHALAGVNTHPVAFSEPPAFVAQYAANMQHSTPSPLAKVNNTHQQSTSKAEYERFMVGFSNEEALVFRAIMAGESLDELWALFAHPDKAERIKIASAFAAVNITFSHHDESGFPPKRNQFWKDLGEQLPNVRNALSEALIATAEAGVRTRIPYTLAWLPEQGRETLELFAWATEHHPVPSVRRSTMYFVAYLGREEEFTAPLLLGRAYDPDYSVRELALGLRSRRLVGDL
;
A
#
# COMPACT_ATOMS: atom_id res chain seq x y z
N MET A 1 0.82 -6.32 -57.50
CA MET A 1 0.54 -7.73 -57.13
C MET A 1 -0.66 -7.79 -56.20
N ARG A 2 -1.73 -8.53 -56.55
CA ARG A 2 -2.86 -8.81 -55.63
C ARG A 2 -2.53 -10.07 -54.83
N VAL A 3 -2.27 -9.92 -53.53
CA VAL A 3 -2.07 -11.06 -52.61
C VAL A 3 -3.40 -11.81 -52.45
N SER A 4 -3.40 -13.13 -52.67
CA SER A 4 -4.62 -13.96 -52.56
C SER A 4 -5.15 -13.98 -51.12
N VAL A 5 -6.47 -14.10 -50.97
CA VAL A 5 -7.13 -14.14 -49.65
C VAL A 5 -6.60 -15.30 -48.79
N THR A 6 -6.27 -16.43 -49.41
CA THR A 6 -5.69 -17.61 -48.74
C THR A 6 -4.30 -17.30 -48.17
N LEU A 7 -3.43 -16.65 -48.95
CA LEU A 7 -2.10 -16.29 -48.49
C LEU A 7 -2.16 -15.29 -47.32
N LYS A 8 -3.10 -14.33 -47.36
CA LYS A 8 -3.33 -13.42 -46.22
C LYS A 8 -3.73 -14.16 -44.95
N LYS A 9 -4.66 -15.13 -45.05
CA LYS A 9 -5.11 -15.94 -43.90
C LYS A 9 -3.98 -16.78 -43.30
N VAL A 10 -3.14 -17.39 -44.15
CA VAL A 10 -1.98 -18.17 -43.72
C VAL A 10 -0.95 -17.28 -43.01
N LEU A 11 -0.66 -16.08 -43.56
CA LEU A 11 0.27 -15.14 -42.93
C LEU A 11 -0.24 -14.65 -41.57
N ILE A 12 -1.54 -14.36 -41.45
CA ILE A 12 -2.15 -13.97 -40.16
C ILE A 12 -2.04 -15.12 -39.15
N ALA A 13 -2.41 -16.35 -39.53
CA ALA A 13 -2.33 -17.51 -38.64
C ALA A 13 -0.90 -17.80 -38.18
N ALA A 14 0.07 -17.71 -39.09
CA ALA A 14 1.49 -17.87 -38.74
C ALA A 14 1.96 -16.77 -37.78
N ALA A 15 1.60 -15.51 -38.02
CA ALA A 15 1.92 -14.40 -37.12
C ALA A 15 1.31 -14.59 -35.72
N THR A 16 0.04 -15.02 -35.64
CA THR A 16 -0.63 -15.32 -34.36
C THR A 16 0.07 -16.46 -33.62
N LEU A 17 0.43 -17.55 -34.31
CA LEU A 17 1.14 -18.66 -33.68
C LEU A 17 2.51 -18.24 -33.14
N VAL A 18 3.26 -17.44 -33.91
CA VAL A 18 4.56 -16.91 -33.48
C VAL A 18 4.38 -16.04 -32.22
N LEU A 19 3.39 -15.16 -32.18
CA LEU A 19 3.10 -14.34 -31.00
C LEU A 19 2.77 -15.20 -29.77
N LEU A 20 1.99 -16.26 -29.94
CA LEU A 20 1.66 -17.20 -28.84
C LEU A 20 2.89 -17.93 -28.33
N VAL A 21 3.74 -18.43 -29.23
CA VAL A 21 4.99 -19.11 -28.86
C VAL A 21 5.93 -18.16 -28.13
N VAL A 22 6.09 -16.92 -28.62
CA VAL A 22 6.92 -15.91 -27.96
C VAL A 22 6.38 -15.59 -26.56
N ALA A 23 5.07 -15.37 -26.42
CA ALA A 23 4.44 -15.11 -25.13
C ALA A 23 4.64 -16.26 -24.14
N PHE A 24 4.48 -17.51 -24.61
CA PHE A 24 4.71 -18.72 -23.81
C PHE A 24 6.18 -18.84 -23.36
N VAL A 25 7.13 -18.64 -24.28
CA VAL A 25 8.57 -18.73 -23.97
C VAL A 25 8.97 -17.65 -22.95
N VAL A 26 8.47 -16.43 -23.09
CA VAL A 26 8.72 -15.34 -22.11
C VAL A 26 8.20 -15.73 -20.73
N HIS A 27 6.98 -16.28 -20.64
CA HIS A 27 6.41 -16.75 -19.37
C HIS A 27 7.19 -17.93 -18.76
N ALA A 28 7.55 -18.91 -19.58
CA ALA A 28 8.25 -20.11 -19.14
C ALA A 28 9.69 -19.82 -18.68
N LEU A 29 10.37 -18.88 -19.36
CA LEU A 29 11.77 -18.51 -19.06
C LEU A 29 11.91 -17.42 -18.01
N ALA A 30 10.84 -16.68 -17.68
CA ALA A 30 10.84 -15.66 -16.64
C ALA A 30 11.36 -16.17 -15.28
N GLY A 31 11.15 -17.45 -14.96
CA GLY A 31 11.66 -18.10 -13.74
C GLY A 31 13.12 -18.59 -13.81
N VAL A 32 13.77 -18.55 -14.97
CA VAL A 32 15.15 -19.03 -15.16
C VAL A 32 16.18 -17.95 -14.84
N ASN A 33 15.83 -16.67 -15.06
CA ASN A 33 16.70 -15.52 -14.80
C ASN A 33 16.15 -14.65 -13.67
N THR A 34 15.89 -15.25 -12.51
CA THR A 34 15.40 -14.50 -11.35
C THR A 34 16.52 -13.70 -10.70
N HIS A 35 16.22 -12.48 -10.25
CA HIS A 35 17.16 -11.66 -9.51
C HIS A 35 16.89 -11.73 -8.00
N PRO A 36 17.91 -11.89 -7.14
CA PRO A 36 17.67 -11.85 -5.70
C PRO A 36 17.12 -10.47 -5.30
N VAL A 37 16.19 -10.47 -4.34
CA VAL A 37 15.70 -9.22 -3.74
C VAL A 37 16.73 -8.74 -2.74
N ALA A 38 17.29 -7.57 -2.99
CA ALA A 38 18.21 -6.89 -2.09
C ALA A 38 17.53 -5.65 -1.52
N PHE A 39 17.71 -5.43 -0.22
CA PHE A 39 17.35 -4.17 0.41
C PHE A 39 18.18 -3.03 -0.18
N SER A 40 17.57 -1.86 -0.35
CA SER A 40 18.23 -0.63 -0.80
C SER A 40 17.78 0.54 0.07
N GLU A 41 18.50 1.66 -0.01
CA GLU A 41 18.10 2.87 0.69
C GLU A 41 16.67 3.30 0.27
N PRO A 42 15.81 3.69 1.24
CA PRO A 42 14.45 4.10 0.95
C PRO A 42 14.40 5.46 0.23
N PRO A 43 13.24 5.82 -0.35
CA PRO A 43 13.04 7.12 -1.00
C PRO A 43 13.40 8.31 -0.10
N ALA A 44 14.08 9.30 -0.68
CA ALA A 44 14.66 10.42 0.05
C ALA A 44 13.62 11.25 0.83
N PHE A 45 12.38 11.33 0.34
CA PHE A 45 11.32 12.12 0.98
C PHE A 45 11.02 11.65 2.42
N VAL A 46 11.16 10.35 2.70
CA VAL A 46 10.92 9.80 4.04
C VAL A 46 11.97 10.31 5.03
N ALA A 47 13.24 10.33 4.60
CA ALA A 47 14.33 10.86 5.42
C ALA A 47 14.21 12.38 5.62
N GLN A 48 13.80 13.11 4.57
CA GLN A 48 13.58 14.56 4.64
C GLN A 48 12.48 14.94 5.64
N TYR A 49 11.38 14.17 5.69
CA TYR A 49 10.32 14.41 6.65
C TYR A 49 10.81 14.25 8.10
N ALA A 50 11.55 13.18 8.38
CA ALA A 50 12.12 12.93 9.70
C ALA A 50 13.07 14.07 10.13
N ALA A 51 13.89 14.59 9.21
CA ALA A 51 14.75 15.74 9.47
C ALA A 51 13.94 17.02 9.77
N ASN A 52 12.87 17.28 9.01
CA ASN A 52 12.02 18.45 9.22
C ASN A 52 11.29 18.42 10.57
N MET A 53 10.89 17.24 11.07
CA MET A 53 10.27 17.13 12.39
C MET A 53 11.24 17.42 13.53
N GLN A 54 12.53 17.07 13.41
CA GLN A 54 13.53 17.37 14.44
C GLN A 54 13.76 18.87 14.64
N HIS A 55 13.46 19.68 13.62
CA HIS A 55 13.61 21.13 13.64
C HIS A 55 12.29 21.87 13.91
N SER A 56 11.17 21.15 14.04
CA SER A 56 9.85 21.73 14.27
C SER A 56 9.50 21.73 15.76
N THR A 57 8.98 22.86 16.25
CA THR A 57 8.45 22.95 17.61
C THR A 57 7.23 22.02 17.72
N PRO A 58 7.10 21.20 18.79
CA PRO A 58 5.91 20.37 18.98
C PRO A 58 4.66 21.24 18.94
N SER A 59 3.73 20.93 18.03
CA SER A 59 2.47 21.66 17.96
C SER A 59 1.74 21.57 19.29
N PRO A 60 1.25 22.69 19.86
CA PRO A 60 0.42 22.64 21.05
C PRO A 60 -0.82 21.78 20.76
N LEU A 61 -1.11 20.83 21.64
CA LEU A 61 -2.34 20.04 21.63
C LEU A 61 -3.54 21.00 21.52
N ALA A 62 -4.29 20.91 20.42
CA ALA A 62 -5.50 21.69 20.25
C ALA A 62 -6.54 21.25 21.30
N LYS A 63 -7.20 22.21 21.94
CA LYS A 63 -8.23 21.91 22.95
C LYS A 63 -9.49 21.33 22.30
N VAL A 64 -9.80 20.12 22.76
CA VAL A 64 -11.03 19.32 22.59
C VAL A 64 -12.32 20.15 22.57
N ASN A 65 -13.07 20.07 21.47
CA ASN A 65 -14.52 20.28 21.46
C ASN A 65 -15.20 18.96 21.05
N ASN A 66 -15.46 18.11 22.05
CA ASN A 66 -16.23 16.88 21.87
C ASN A 66 -17.69 17.23 21.58
N THR A 67 -18.09 17.18 20.32
CA THR A 67 -19.52 17.12 19.98
C THR A 67 -19.74 16.13 18.84
N HIS A 68 -20.01 14.87 19.19
CA HIS A 68 -21.17 14.14 18.68
C HIS A 68 -21.28 12.77 19.36
N GLN A 69 -22.27 12.67 20.26
CA GLN A 69 -22.78 11.41 20.75
C GLN A 69 -23.40 10.62 19.59
N GLN A 70 -22.94 9.38 19.41
CA GLN A 70 -23.79 8.34 18.85
C GLN A 70 -23.55 7.04 19.64
N SER A 71 -24.61 6.61 20.30
CA SER A 71 -24.65 5.54 21.29
C SER A 71 -24.58 4.15 20.65
N THR A 72 -23.41 3.75 20.18
CA THR A 72 -23.08 2.32 20.18
C THR A 72 -22.63 2.00 21.61
N SER A 73 -23.25 1.03 22.28
CA SER A 73 -22.93 0.80 23.70
C SER A 73 -21.45 0.44 23.83
N LYS A 74 -20.73 1.05 24.77
CA LYS A 74 -19.29 0.81 25.01
C LYS A 74 -18.92 -0.68 25.05
N ALA A 75 -19.82 -1.51 25.60
CA ALA A 75 -19.70 -2.96 25.65
C ALA A 75 -19.63 -3.62 24.25
N GLU A 76 -20.29 -3.05 23.26
CA GLU A 76 -20.29 -3.53 21.88
C GLU A 76 -18.97 -3.25 21.14
N TYR A 77 -18.24 -2.21 21.51
CA TYR A 77 -16.89 -1.97 21.00
C TYR A 77 -15.84 -2.84 21.70
N GLU A 78 -16.02 -3.08 23.00
CA GLU A 78 -15.12 -3.96 23.77
C GLU A 78 -15.06 -5.38 23.21
N ARG A 79 -16.17 -5.95 22.68
CA ARG A 79 -16.14 -7.27 22.01
C ARG A 79 -15.25 -7.30 20.77
N PHE A 80 -15.11 -6.19 20.04
CA PHE A 80 -14.30 -6.14 18.82
C PHE A 80 -12.82 -5.93 19.11
N MET A 81 -12.47 -5.45 20.31
CA MET A 81 -11.09 -5.20 20.73
C MET A 81 -10.46 -6.39 21.49
N VAL A 82 -11.13 -7.54 21.55
CA VAL A 82 -10.59 -8.73 22.21
C VAL A 82 -9.29 -9.15 21.51
N GLY A 83 -8.18 -9.16 22.27
CA GLY A 83 -6.85 -9.54 21.77
C GLY A 83 -6.04 -8.38 21.18
N PHE A 84 -6.55 -7.15 21.23
CA PHE A 84 -5.84 -5.98 20.72
C PHE A 84 -4.66 -5.60 21.61
N SER A 85 -3.60 -5.09 20.98
CA SER A 85 -2.59 -4.31 21.71
C SER A 85 -3.19 -3.01 22.23
N ASN A 86 -2.47 -2.33 23.13
CA ASN A 86 -2.90 -1.02 23.62
C ASN A 86 -3.05 -0.01 22.48
N GLU A 87 -2.14 -0.03 21.50
CA GLU A 87 -2.13 0.85 20.35
C GLU A 87 -3.28 0.53 19.37
N GLU A 88 -3.57 -0.75 19.15
CA GLU A 88 -4.72 -1.16 18.32
C GLU A 88 -6.04 -0.75 18.97
N ALA A 89 -6.16 -0.89 20.29
CA ALA A 89 -7.32 -0.44 21.05
C ALA A 89 -7.47 1.09 21.05
N LEU A 90 -6.36 1.82 21.10
CA LEU A 90 -6.36 3.28 20.95
C LEU A 90 -6.86 3.69 19.56
N VAL A 91 -6.29 3.11 18.50
CA VAL A 91 -6.72 3.38 17.11
C VAL A 91 -8.19 3.08 16.91
N PHE A 92 -8.64 1.90 17.35
CA PHE A 92 -10.02 1.49 17.15
C PHE A 92 -11.00 2.44 17.82
N ARG A 93 -10.74 2.84 19.07
CA ARG A 93 -11.57 3.82 19.78
C ARG A 93 -11.55 5.20 19.14
N ALA A 94 -10.39 5.65 18.67
CA ALA A 94 -10.28 6.92 17.95
C ALA A 94 -11.14 6.94 16.67
N ILE A 95 -11.14 5.86 15.88
CA ILE A 95 -11.96 5.78 14.67
C ILE A 95 -13.45 5.60 14.99
N MET A 96 -13.78 4.71 15.92
CA MET A 96 -15.17 4.28 16.15
C MET A 96 -15.96 5.22 17.05
N ALA A 97 -15.29 5.80 18.05
CA ALA A 97 -15.89 6.64 19.09
C ALA A 97 -15.39 8.09 19.07
N GLY A 98 -14.35 8.41 18.28
CA GLY A 98 -13.73 9.74 18.30
C GLY A 98 -12.93 10.02 19.58
N GLU A 99 -12.68 8.99 20.39
CA GLU A 99 -11.97 9.11 21.67
C GLU A 99 -10.46 9.20 21.45
N SER A 100 -9.76 10.00 22.27
CA SER A 100 -8.29 10.09 22.24
C SER A 100 -7.68 10.44 20.87
N LEU A 101 -8.38 11.23 20.04
CA LEU A 101 -7.84 11.69 18.75
C LEU A 101 -6.56 12.51 18.91
N ASP A 102 -6.50 13.41 19.89
CA ASP A 102 -5.29 14.22 20.13
C ASP A 102 -4.08 13.37 20.54
N GLU A 103 -4.32 12.33 21.34
CA GLU A 103 -3.29 11.34 21.72
C GLU A 103 -2.81 10.55 20.49
N LEU A 104 -3.74 10.10 19.64
CA LEU A 104 -3.41 9.42 18.40
C LEU A 104 -2.57 10.31 17.47
N TRP A 105 -2.94 11.58 17.30
CA TRP A 105 -2.18 12.53 16.49
C TRP A 105 -0.80 12.81 17.06
N ALA A 106 -0.68 12.95 18.37
CA ALA A 106 0.61 13.11 19.04
C ALA A 106 1.54 11.91 18.79
N LEU A 107 1.00 10.68 18.75
CA LEU A 107 1.77 9.48 18.46
C LEU A 107 2.25 9.42 17.01
N PHE A 108 1.42 9.83 16.05
CA PHE A 108 1.84 9.92 14.63
C PHE A 108 2.92 10.98 14.38
N ALA A 109 2.94 12.04 15.19
CA ALA A 109 3.94 13.11 15.14
C ALA A 109 5.04 12.96 16.21
N HIS A 110 5.13 11.80 16.87
CA HIS A 110 6.01 11.62 18.02
C HIS A 110 7.49 11.78 17.62
N PRO A 111 8.36 12.44 18.41
CA PRO A 111 9.77 12.63 18.03
C PRO A 111 10.54 11.32 17.89
N ASP A 112 10.22 10.32 18.72
CA ASP A 112 10.76 8.97 18.59
C ASP A 112 10.13 8.22 17.40
N LYS A 113 11.00 7.81 16.45
CA LYS A 113 10.63 7.01 15.28
C LYS A 113 10.00 5.67 15.68
N ALA A 114 10.43 5.04 16.78
CA ALA A 114 9.90 3.76 17.22
C ALA A 114 8.40 3.86 17.58
N GLU A 115 7.99 4.93 18.26
CA GLU A 115 6.59 5.18 18.60
C GLU A 115 5.73 5.43 17.37
N ARG A 116 6.24 6.22 16.40
CA ARG A 116 5.55 6.44 15.12
C ARG A 116 5.33 5.13 14.35
N ILE A 117 6.37 4.29 14.28
CA ILE A 117 6.28 2.98 13.63
C ILE A 117 5.25 2.09 14.33
N LYS A 118 5.26 2.08 15.67
CA LYS A 118 4.37 1.27 16.48
C LYS A 118 2.90 1.64 16.26
N ILE A 119 2.56 2.93 16.36
CA ILE A 119 1.19 3.39 16.15
C ILE A 119 0.74 3.22 14.70
N ALA A 120 1.62 3.44 13.71
CA ALA A 120 1.30 3.23 12.31
C ALA A 120 1.07 1.75 11.97
N SER A 121 1.81 0.84 12.60
CA SER A 121 1.62 -0.60 12.44
C SER A 121 0.27 -1.05 13.03
N ALA A 122 -0.05 -0.60 14.24
CA ALA A 122 -1.35 -0.83 14.87
C ALA A 122 -2.49 -0.26 14.02
N PHE A 123 -2.30 0.95 13.49
CA PHE A 123 -3.25 1.60 12.61
C PHE A 123 -3.55 0.78 11.36
N ALA A 124 -2.51 0.27 10.70
CA ALA A 124 -2.67 -0.59 9.54
C ALA A 124 -3.34 -1.94 9.87
N ALA A 125 -3.04 -2.52 11.03
CA ALA A 125 -3.65 -3.76 11.51
C ALA A 125 -5.16 -3.61 11.78
N VAL A 126 -5.56 -2.54 12.48
CA VAL A 126 -6.98 -2.25 12.73
C VAL A 126 -7.71 -1.98 11.42
N ASN A 127 -7.12 -1.15 10.55
CA ASN A 127 -7.73 -0.78 9.28
C ASN A 127 -8.06 -2.02 8.43
N ILE A 128 -7.08 -2.89 8.16
CA ILE A 128 -7.32 -4.07 7.32
C ILE A 128 -8.31 -5.05 7.96
N THR A 129 -8.27 -5.21 9.29
CA THR A 129 -9.12 -6.15 10.02
C THR A 129 -10.60 -5.83 9.85
N PHE A 130 -10.96 -4.55 9.88
CA PHE A 130 -12.36 -4.13 9.83
C PHE A 130 -12.80 -3.46 8.53
N SER A 131 -11.89 -3.30 7.56
CA SER A 131 -12.20 -2.62 6.29
C SER A 131 -13.35 -3.22 5.49
N HIS A 132 -13.64 -4.51 5.70
CA HIS A 132 -14.71 -5.27 5.05
C HIS A 132 -15.66 -5.93 6.06
N HIS A 133 -15.65 -5.46 7.31
CA HIS A 133 -16.46 -6.03 8.39
C HIS A 133 -17.69 -5.16 8.63
N ASP A 134 -18.71 -5.28 7.77
CA ASP A 134 -19.87 -4.38 7.79
C ASP A 134 -20.61 -4.35 9.14
N GLU A 135 -20.67 -5.49 9.84
CA GLU A 135 -21.33 -5.62 11.14
C GLU A 135 -20.67 -4.79 12.25
N SER A 136 -19.41 -4.35 12.09
CA SER A 136 -18.74 -3.53 13.11
C SER A 136 -19.08 -2.04 12.97
N GLY A 137 -19.69 -1.63 11.85
CA GLY A 137 -19.88 -0.21 11.51
C GLY A 137 -18.58 0.55 11.22
N PHE A 138 -17.43 -0.15 11.13
CA PHE A 138 -16.12 0.46 10.91
C PHE A 138 -15.96 1.11 9.54
N PRO A 139 -16.40 0.51 8.41
CA PRO A 139 -16.17 1.11 7.08
C PRO A 139 -16.67 2.57 6.95
N PRO A 140 -17.91 2.93 7.35
CA PRO A 140 -18.35 4.32 7.28
C PRO A 140 -17.60 5.24 8.25
N LYS A 141 -17.25 4.76 9.46
CA LYS A 141 -16.47 5.54 10.44
C LYS A 141 -15.05 5.82 9.97
N ARG A 142 -14.37 4.82 9.43
CA ARG A 142 -13.05 4.96 8.79
C ARG A 142 -13.09 5.95 7.63
N ASN A 143 -14.12 5.88 6.77
CA ASN A 143 -14.24 6.83 5.65
C ASN A 143 -14.42 8.28 6.12
N GLN A 144 -15.12 8.49 7.23
CA GLN A 144 -15.24 9.81 7.85
C GLN A 144 -13.90 10.23 8.46
N PHE A 145 -13.25 9.35 9.21
CA PHE A 145 -11.91 9.57 9.76
C PHE A 145 -10.90 9.99 8.68
N TRP A 146 -10.92 9.39 7.49
CA TRP A 146 -10.08 9.80 6.36
C TRP A 146 -10.32 11.23 5.91
N LYS A 147 -11.58 11.69 5.88
CA LYS A 147 -11.91 13.07 5.51
C LYS A 147 -11.47 14.06 6.58
N ASP A 148 -11.49 13.63 7.83
CA ASP A 148 -11.20 14.47 8.99
C ASP A 148 -9.70 14.55 9.31
N LEU A 149 -8.84 13.83 8.57
CA LEU A 149 -7.39 13.87 8.78
C LEU A 149 -6.81 15.28 8.65
N GLY A 150 -7.32 16.09 7.72
CA GLY A 150 -6.90 17.49 7.53
C GLY A 150 -5.39 17.68 7.58
N GLU A 151 -4.92 18.55 8.48
CA GLU A 151 -3.50 18.87 8.69
C GLU A 151 -2.66 17.71 9.25
N GLN A 152 -3.29 16.63 9.76
CA GLN A 152 -2.60 15.46 10.32
C GLN A 152 -2.18 14.44 9.25
N LEU A 153 -2.71 14.55 8.03
CA LEU A 153 -2.45 13.61 6.94
C LEU A 153 -0.94 13.41 6.66
N PRO A 154 -0.08 14.44 6.62
CA PRO A 154 1.36 14.25 6.43
C PRO A 154 2.02 13.40 7.53
N ASN A 155 1.66 13.62 8.80
CA ASN A 155 2.19 12.86 9.93
C ASN A 155 1.81 11.37 9.82
N VAL A 156 0.53 11.09 9.56
CA VAL A 156 0.02 9.73 9.39
C VAL A 156 0.69 9.02 8.21
N ARG A 157 0.78 9.70 7.05
CA ARG A 157 1.42 9.16 5.85
C ARG A 157 2.89 8.86 6.11
N ASN A 158 3.63 9.78 6.71
CA ASN A 158 5.05 9.57 6.98
C ASN A 158 5.29 8.42 7.96
N ALA A 159 4.54 8.35 9.06
CA ALA A 159 4.67 7.26 10.03
C ALA A 159 4.39 5.89 9.39
N LEU A 160 3.38 5.81 8.50
CA LEU A 160 3.13 4.59 7.71
C LEU A 160 4.27 4.28 6.75
N SER A 161 4.86 5.27 6.10
CA SER A 161 6.05 5.09 5.24
C SER A 161 7.23 4.53 6.02
N GLU A 162 7.55 5.13 7.18
CA GLU A 162 8.59 4.66 8.09
C GLU A 162 8.33 3.23 8.56
N ALA A 163 7.10 2.91 8.91
CA ALA A 163 6.71 1.57 9.33
C ALA A 163 6.85 0.54 8.20
N LEU A 164 6.51 0.89 6.95
CA LEU A 164 6.71 0.00 5.80
C LEU A 164 8.20 -0.30 5.59
N ILE A 165 9.05 0.72 5.67
CA ILE A 165 10.50 0.56 5.54
C ILE A 165 11.05 -0.32 6.68
N ALA A 166 10.64 -0.06 7.93
CA ALA A 166 11.05 -0.86 9.07
C ALA A 166 10.65 -2.34 8.91
N THR A 167 9.48 -2.62 8.31
CA THR A 167 9.09 -4.01 8.02
C THR A 167 9.93 -4.66 6.92
N ALA A 168 10.46 -3.88 5.99
CA ALA A 168 11.39 -4.37 4.98
C ALA A 168 12.75 -4.69 5.60
N GLU A 169 13.29 -3.81 6.46
CA GLU A 169 14.54 -4.02 7.20
C GLU A 169 14.45 -5.28 8.09
N ALA A 170 13.34 -5.44 8.81
CA ALA A 170 13.11 -6.59 9.69
C ALA A 170 12.70 -7.87 8.95
N GLY A 171 12.36 -7.78 7.66
CA GLY A 171 11.91 -8.92 6.87
C GLY A 171 10.54 -9.49 7.26
N VAL A 172 9.66 -8.65 7.82
CA VAL A 172 8.37 -9.10 8.36
C VAL A 172 7.21 -8.74 7.43
N ARG A 173 6.16 -9.56 7.47
CA ARG A 173 4.95 -9.30 6.71
C ARG A 173 4.23 -8.09 7.30
N THR A 174 3.68 -7.24 6.43
CA THR A 174 2.86 -6.10 6.85
C THR A 174 1.62 -5.92 5.99
N ARG A 175 0.68 -5.12 6.50
CA ARG A 175 -0.56 -4.67 5.83
C ARG A 175 -0.56 -3.17 5.56
N ILE A 176 0.51 -2.48 5.92
CA ILE A 176 0.70 -1.04 5.69
C ILE A 176 0.42 -0.60 4.25
N PRO A 177 0.83 -1.34 3.19
CA PRO A 177 0.52 -0.92 1.81
C PRO A 177 -0.97 -0.73 1.55
N TYR A 178 -1.83 -1.54 2.17
CA TYR A 178 -3.28 -1.38 2.02
C TYR A 178 -3.73 -0.04 2.60
N THR A 179 -3.32 0.27 3.83
CA THR A 179 -3.67 1.54 4.47
C THR A 179 -3.13 2.73 3.69
N LEU A 180 -1.85 2.68 3.28
CA LEU A 180 -1.25 3.72 2.46
C LEU A 180 -1.98 3.90 1.13
N ALA A 181 -2.51 2.85 0.49
CA ALA A 181 -3.21 2.97 -0.79
C ALA A 181 -4.58 3.65 -0.68
N TRP A 182 -5.20 3.63 0.50
CA TRP A 182 -6.55 4.16 0.74
C TRP A 182 -6.60 5.46 1.53
N LEU A 183 -5.45 6.02 1.92
CA LEU A 183 -5.39 7.39 2.43
C LEU A 183 -5.88 8.40 1.37
N PRO A 184 -6.31 9.61 1.76
CA PRO A 184 -6.57 10.68 0.82
C PRO A 184 -5.25 11.23 0.23
N GLU A 185 -5.38 11.93 -0.90
CA GLU A 185 -4.29 12.66 -1.58
C GLU A 185 -3.08 11.80 -1.93
N GLN A 186 -3.32 10.67 -2.60
CA GLN A 186 -2.24 9.83 -3.10
C GLN A 186 -1.49 10.52 -4.22
N GLY A 187 -0.21 10.77 -3.96
CA GLY A 187 0.68 11.44 -4.88
C GLY A 187 1.84 10.56 -5.33
N ARG A 188 2.79 11.21 -5.99
CA ARG A 188 4.03 10.62 -6.49
C ARG A 188 4.83 9.91 -5.39
N GLU A 189 4.88 10.47 -4.19
CA GLU A 189 5.61 9.90 -3.05
C GLU A 189 5.10 8.51 -2.64
N THR A 190 3.78 8.32 -2.58
CA THR A 190 3.19 7.01 -2.28
C THR A 190 3.54 5.98 -3.37
N LEU A 191 3.50 6.39 -4.64
CA LEU A 191 3.90 5.53 -5.76
C LEU A 191 5.38 5.18 -5.73
N GLU A 192 6.24 6.15 -5.44
CA GLU A 192 7.70 5.96 -5.29
C GLU A 192 8.01 4.96 -4.17
N LEU A 193 7.37 5.12 -3.01
CA LEU A 193 7.52 4.18 -1.90
C LEU A 193 7.01 2.77 -2.25
N PHE A 194 5.88 2.66 -2.96
CA PHE A 194 5.38 1.36 -3.39
C PHE A 194 6.24 0.71 -4.45
N ALA A 195 6.82 1.46 -5.39
CA ALA A 195 7.79 0.90 -6.34
C ALA A 195 9.04 0.41 -5.60
N TRP A 196 9.59 1.22 -4.70
CA TRP A 196 10.70 0.82 -3.85
C TRP A 196 10.39 -0.47 -3.06
N ALA A 197 9.23 -0.53 -2.39
CA ALA A 197 8.85 -1.72 -1.63
C ALA A 197 8.61 -2.94 -2.54
N THR A 198 8.14 -2.71 -3.77
CA THR A 198 8.01 -3.76 -4.80
C THR A 198 9.38 -4.28 -5.26
N GLU A 199 10.42 -3.48 -5.21
CA GLU A 199 11.79 -3.85 -5.59
C GLU A 199 12.57 -4.51 -4.46
N HIS A 200 12.36 -4.03 -3.24
CA HIS A 200 13.32 -4.22 -2.15
C HIS A 200 12.74 -4.89 -0.92
N HIS A 201 11.41 -5.00 -0.78
CA HIS A 201 10.84 -5.65 0.38
C HIS A 201 11.06 -7.18 0.29
N PRO A 202 11.70 -7.83 1.28
CA PRO A 202 12.05 -9.24 1.19
C PRO A 202 10.83 -10.17 1.18
N VAL A 203 9.73 -9.75 1.82
CA VAL A 203 8.47 -10.51 1.87
C VAL A 203 7.68 -10.42 0.54
N PRO A 204 7.45 -11.53 -0.18
CA PRO A 204 6.76 -11.52 -1.47
C PRO A 204 5.33 -10.98 -1.44
N SER A 205 4.57 -11.26 -0.36
CA SER A 205 3.21 -10.76 -0.25
C SER A 205 3.13 -9.23 -0.16
N VAL A 206 4.17 -8.60 0.39
CA VAL A 206 4.26 -7.13 0.43
C VAL A 206 4.56 -6.61 -0.96
N ARG A 207 5.57 -7.15 -1.65
CA ARG A 207 5.89 -6.81 -3.05
C ARG A 207 4.68 -6.93 -3.97
N ARG A 208 3.91 -8.02 -3.83
CA ARG A 208 2.66 -8.22 -4.59
C ARG A 208 1.65 -7.10 -4.34
N SER A 209 1.44 -6.76 -3.07
CA SER A 209 0.46 -5.73 -2.68
C SER A 209 0.87 -4.36 -3.21
N THR A 210 2.13 -3.98 -3.01
CA THR A 210 2.65 -2.68 -3.46
C THR A 210 2.69 -2.58 -4.99
N MET A 211 3.05 -3.65 -5.69
CA MET A 211 3.02 -3.70 -7.15
C MET A 211 1.60 -3.53 -7.69
N TYR A 212 0.63 -4.21 -7.07
CA TYR A 212 -0.77 -4.05 -7.41
C TYR A 212 -1.22 -2.60 -7.24
N PHE A 213 -0.88 -1.96 -6.13
CA PHE A 213 -1.24 -0.56 -5.89
C PHE A 213 -0.51 0.40 -6.83
N VAL A 214 0.74 0.15 -7.21
CA VAL A 214 1.39 0.92 -8.27
C VAL A 214 0.62 0.78 -9.58
N ALA A 215 0.24 -0.43 -9.98
CA ALA A 215 -0.49 -0.62 -11.24
C ALA A 215 -1.91 -0.03 -11.22
N TYR A 216 -2.55 0.01 -10.06
CA TYR A 216 -3.92 0.52 -9.89
C TYR A 216 -3.96 2.05 -9.71
N LEU A 217 -3.06 2.62 -8.91
CA LEU A 217 -2.99 4.06 -8.63
C LEU A 217 -2.15 4.80 -9.67
N GLY A 218 -1.10 4.15 -10.19
CA GLY A 218 -0.21 4.66 -11.22
C GLY A 218 -0.90 4.68 -12.58
N ARG A 219 -1.61 5.78 -12.83
CA ARG A 219 -2.26 6.05 -14.13
C ARG A 219 -1.24 6.31 -15.24
N GLU A 220 0.01 6.62 -14.88
CA GLU A 220 1.09 6.92 -15.81
C GLU A 220 1.90 5.66 -16.18
N GLU A 221 2.06 5.44 -17.49
CA GLU A 221 2.83 4.32 -18.05
C GLU A 221 4.33 4.43 -17.77
N GLU A 222 4.86 5.66 -17.68
CA GLU A 222 6.28 5.94 -17.43
C GLU A 222 6.78 5.27 -16.15
N PHE A 223 5.91 5.22 -15.13
CA PHE A 223 6.25 4.63 -13.84
C PHE A 223 5.89 3.13 -13.77
N THR A 224 4.74 2.75 -14.31
CA THR A 224 4.18 1.42 -14.10
C THR A 224 4.80 0.35 -15.02
N ALA A 225 5.02 0.67 -16.30
CA ALA A 225 5.49 -0.32 -17.27
C ALA A 225 6.90 -0.86 -16.95
N PRO A 226 7.90 -0.01 -16.60
CA PRO A 226 9.23 -0.50 -16.22
C PRO A 226 9.18 -1.40 -14.97
N LEU A 227 8.39 -1.02 -13.97
CA LEU A 227 8.24 -1.80 -12.73
C LEU A 227 7.69 -3.21 -13.02
N LEU A 228 6.59 -3.30 -13.78
CA LEU A 228 5.97 -4.59 -14.09
C LEU A 228 6.87 -5.45 -14.99
N LEU A 229 7.63 -4.83 -15.90
CA LEU A 229 8.61 -5.56 -16.72
C LEU A 229 9.73 -6.12 -15.85
N GLY A 230 10.28 -5.33 -14.92
CA GLY A 230 11.30 -5.79 -13.98
C GLY A 230 10.82 -6.91 -13.06
N ARG A 231 9.57 -6.83 -12.58
CA ARG A 231 8.97 -7.85 -11.71
C ARG A 231 8.57 -9.13 -12.41
N ALA A 232 8.56 -9.18 -13.74
CA ALA A 232 8.46 -10.45 -14.45
C ALA A 232 9.61 -11.41 -14.11
N TYR A 233 10.71 -10.92 -13.52
CA TYR A 233 11.88 -11.70 -13.10
C TYR A 233 12.08 -11.74 -11.58
N ASP A 234 11.04 -11.45 -10.80
CA ASP A 234 11.06 -11.60 -9.34
C ASP A 234 11.38 -13.06 -8.95
N PRO A 235 12.11 -13.34 -7.85
CA PRO A 235 12.42 -14.72 -7.46
C PRO A 235 11.18 -15.49 -7.01
N ASP A 236 10.15 -14.80 -6.53
CA ASP A 236 8.88 -15.40 -6.14
C ASP A 236 7.93 -15.55 -7.35
N TYR A 237 7.47 -16.78 -7.58
CA TYR A 237 6.54 -17.08 -8.69
C TYR A 237 5.28 -16.23 -8.65
N SER A 238 4.71 -16.04 -7.46
CA SER A 238 3.45 -15.32 -7.31
C SER A 238 3.65 -13.84 -7.65
N VAL A 239 4.81 -13.23 -7.39
CA VAL A 239 5.09 -11.87 -7.84
C VAL A 239 5.18 -11.80 -9.36
N ARG A 240 5.90 -12.73 -10.01
CA ARG A 240 6.03 -12.78 -11.47
C ARG A 240 4.68 -12.92 -12.16
N GLU A 241 3.86 -13.86 -11.69
CA GLU A 241 2.52 -14.12 -12.23
C GLU A 241 1.64 -12.88 -12.15
N LEU A 242 1.65 -12.18 -11.01
CA LEU A 242 0.88 -10.95 -10.84
C LEU A 242 1.40 -9.83 -11.76
N ALA A 243 2.72 -9.70 -11.93
CA ALA A 243 3.31 -8.69 -12.79
C ALA A 243 2.85 -8.87 -14.25
N LEU A 244 2.91 -10.11 -14.75
CA LEU A 244 2.47 -10.47 -16.10
C LEU A 244 0.96 -10.27 -16.26
N GLY A 245 0.16 -10.69 -15.27
CA GLY A 245 -1.28 -10.49 -15.28
C GLY A 245 -1.69 -9.01 -15.29
N LEU A 246 -1.03 -8.17 -14.49
CA LEU A 246 -1.27 -6.72 -14.48
C LEU A 246 -0.90 -6.09 -15.83
N ARG A 247 0.21 -6.49 -16.46
CA ARG A 247 0.58 -6.02 -17.81
C ARG A 247 -0.51 -6.37 -18.82
N SER A 248 -0.99 -7.62 -18.82
CA SER A 248 -2.07 -8.04 -19.70
C SER A 248 -3.35 -7.23 -19.48
N ARG A 249 -3.76 -7.02 -18.22
CA ARG A 249 -4.94 -6.21 -17.88
C ARG A 249 -4.82 -4.76 -18.34
N ARG A 250 -3.63 -4.15 -18.21
CA ARG A 250 -3.39 -2.78 -18.70
C ARG A 250 -3.50 -2.70 -20.23
N LEU A 251 -2.95 -3.67 -20.95
CA LEU A 251 -3.01 -3.71 -22.41
C LEU A 251 -4.44 -3.77 -22.96
N VAL A 252 -5.37 -4.37 -22.21
CA VAL A 252 -6.78 -4.50 -22.61
C VAL A 252 -7.70 -3.44 -21.97
N GLY A 253 -7.17 -2.55 -21.12
CA GLY A 253 -7.94 -1.49 -20.46
C GLY A 253 -8.79 -1.96 -19.27
N ASP A 254 -8.45 -3.10 -18.65
CA ASP A 254 -9.18 -3.71 -17.53
C ASP A 254 -8.63 -3.31 -16.14
N LEU A 255 -7.94 -2.17 -16.05
CA LEU A 255 -7.36 -1.62 -14.83
C LEU A 255 -7.78 -0.16 -14.62
#